data_AF-Q4T139-F1
#
_entry.id   AF-Q4T139-F1
#
_cell.length_a   1.000
_cell.length_b   1.000
_cell.length_c   1.000
_cell.angle_alpha   90.00
_cell.angle_beta   90.00
_cell.angle_gamma   90.00
#
_symmetry.space_group_name_H-M   'P 1'
#
loop_
_entity.id
_entity.type
_entity.pdbx_description
1 polymer ?
#
loop_
_entity_poly.entity_id
_entity_poly.type
_entity_poly.pdbx_seq_one_letter_code
_entity_poly.pdbx_strand_id
1 'polypeptide(L)'
;RPACEQISFNAGPGRQSRSRRYSGSDSDSPSDRKRPKKRGRPRTIPRENIKGFSDAEIRRCSALGPTLLWLRPPPASHPLSVFNASHRFVKSYKKFGEPLERLDAIARDAELVEKSEHDLKRLAETVHNGCVRTLRENPCGPEKASGGKRGKVKGPTFRISGVQVNAKLVISHEQELAPLHKAIPADPEDRKRYVIPCHSKAAHFDIDWGKEDDSSLLVGIYEYGYGSWEMIKMDPDLNLTHKLLPDDPDKKPQAKQLQTRADYLIKLLSKHLARKEAHKQAGTV
;
A
#
# COMPACT_ATOMS: atom_id res chain seq x y z
N ARG A 1 75.12 -65.84 -15.04
CA ARG A 1 75.92 -66.86 -14.30
C ARG A 1 74.94 -67.82 -13.65
N PRO A 2 75.10 -69.14 -13.84
CA PRO A 2 74.15 -70.17 -13.42
C PRO A 2 74.48 -70.77 -12.04
N ALA A 3 73.50 -71.46 -11.45
CA ALA A 3 73.54 -72.71 -10.66
C ALA A 3 72.21 -72.78 -9.85
N CYS A 4 71.21 -73.57 -10.26
CA CYS A 4 70.97 -75.00 -9.93
C CYS A 4 70.86 -75.24 -8.42
N GLU A 5 69.77 -75.80 -7.89
CA GLU A 5 69.42 -77.23 -7.89
C GLU A 5 68.02 -77.41 -7.25
N GLN A 6 67.20 -78.45 -7.37
CA GLN A 6 67.00 -79.67 -8.18
C GLN A 6 65.76 -80.35 -7.50
N ILE A 7 64.74 -80.94 -8.16
CA ILE A 7 64.54 -82.40 -8.35
C ILE A 7 63.02 -82.73 -8.51
N SER A 8 62.72 -83.44 -9.62
CA SER A 8 61.85 -84.62 -9.86
C SER A 8 60.33 -84.75 -9.56
N PHE A 9 59.65 -85.17 -10.64
CA PHE A 9 58.70 -86.30 -10.88
C PHE A 9 57.24 -86.32 -10.36
N ASN A 10 56.34 -86.10 -11.33
CA ASN A 10 55.31 -86.99 -11.90
C ASN A 10 54.00 -87.40 -11.17
N ALA A 11 52.92 -87.32 -11.98
CA ALA A 11 51.64 -88.06 -12.00
C ALA A 11 50.58 -87.86 -10.89
N GLY A 12 49.33 -87.55 -11.33
CA GLY A 12 48.09 -87.45 -10.52
C GLY A 12 47.49 -88.81 -10.14
N PRO A 13 46.15 -89.00 -10.08
CA PRO A 13 45.01 -88.08 -10.22
C PRO A 13 43.94 -88.24 -9.10
N GLY A 14 42.81 -87.52 -9.18
CA GLY A 14 41.52 -88.11 -8.79
C GLY A 14 40.51 -87.28 -8.00
N ARG A 15 39.44 -86.89 -8.72
CA ARG A 15 38.02 -86.82 -8.33
C ARG A 15 37.59 -85.78 -7.28
N GLN A 16 36.96 -84.70 -7.74
CA GLN A 16 35.52 -84.57 -8.02
C GLN A 16 34.66 -84.53 -6.76
N SER A 17 34.01 -83.38 -6.58
CA SER A 17 32.55 -83.20 -6.50
C SER A 17 32.22 -82.12 -5.47
N ARG A 18 31.22 -81.26 -5.61
CA ARG A 18 30.22 -80.95 -6.64
C ARG A 18 29.44 -79.77 -6.03
N SER A 19 28.60 -79.14 -6.87
CA SER A 19 27.37 -78.45 -6.48
C SER A 19 27.49 -76.95 -6.22
N ARG A 20 26.68 -76.08 -6.82
CA ARG A 20 25.73 -76.11 -7.96
C ARG A 20 25.13 -74.69 -8.01
N ARG A 21 24.90 -74.21 -9.24
CA ARG A 21 23.80 -73.32 -9.72
C ARG A 21 23.77 -71.87 -9.21
N TYR A 22 23.91 -70.86 -10.10
CA TYR A 22 22.95 -70.32 -11.11
C TYR A 22 21.86 -69.49 -10.39
N SER A 23 21.57 -68.20 -10.62
CA SER A 23 22.00 -67.19 -11.60
C SER A 23 21.49 -65.81 -11.19
N GLY A 24 22.06 -64.75 -11.76
CA GLY A 24 21.24 -63.69 -12.35
C GLY A 24 21.13 -62.36 -11.62
N SER A 25 21.60 -61.34 -12.35
CA SER A 25 21.15 -59.94 -12.41
C SER A 25 21.74 -58.88 -11.47
N ASP A 26 22.29 -57.88 -12.16
CA ASP A 26 22.67 -56.53 -11.77
C ASP A 26 21.66 -55.78 -10.89
N SER A 27 22.19 -55.17 -9.83
CA SER A 27 21.84 -53.90 -9.14
C SER A 27 22.62 -53.95 -7.82
N ASP A 28 23.43 -52.97 -7.39
CA ASP A 28 23.05 -51.61 -7.00
C ASP A 28 24.34 -50.85 -6.58
N SER A 29 24.44 -49.54 -6.85
CA SER A 29 25.37 -48.58 -6.19
C SER A 29 25.13 -47.13 -6.65
N PRO A 30 25.46 -46.09 -5.84
CA PRO A 30 24.42 -45.29 -5.18
C PRO A 30 24.38 -43.77 -5.49
N SER A 31 23.22 -43.18 -5.15
CA SER A 31 22.96 -41.79 -4.71
C SER A 31 23.22 -40.61 -5.66
N ASP A 32 22.21 -40.32 -6.49
CA ASP A 32 22.14 -39.11 -7.31
C ASP A 32 21.46 -37.95 -6.56
N ARG A 33 22.07 -36.76 -6.59
CA ARG A 33 21.60 -35.53 -5.92
C ARG A 33 20.32 -35.02 -6.59
N LYS A 34 19.21 -34.97 -5.85
CA LYS A 34 17.92 -34.42 -6.31
C LYS A 34 18.02 -32.93 -6.69
N ARG A 35 18.05 -32.66 -8.00
CA ARG A 35 17.88 -31.34 -8.62
C ARG A 35 16.43 -30.83 -8.43
N PRO A 36 16.19 -29.59 -7.95
CA PRO A 36 14.82 -29.09 -7.78
C PRO A 36 14.11 -28.86 -9.13
N LYS A 37 12.88 -29.38 -9.27
CA LYS A 37 12.00 -29.11 -10.42
C LYS A 37 11.53 -27.64 -10.40
N LYS A 38 11.75 -26.91 -11.49
CA LYS A 38 11.22 -25.54 -11.71
C LYS A 38 9.68 -25.59 -11.74
N ARG A 39 9.02 -24.98 -10.74
CA ARG A 39 7.57 -24.76 -10.75
C ARG A 39 7.24 -23.69 -11.81
N GLY A 40 6.34 -24.03 -12.73
CA GLY A 40 5.84 -23.11 -13.76
C GLY A 40 5.09 -21.91 -13.16
N ARG A 41 5.14 -20.79 -13.88
CA ARG A 41 4.43 -19.53 -13.59
C ARG A 41 2.90 -19.77 -13.61
N PRO A 42 2.11 -19.17 -12.71
CA PRO A 42 0.66 -19.33 -12.71
C PRO A 42 0.03 -18.84 -14.03
N ARG A 43 -1.00 -19.55 -14.51
CA ARG A 43 -1.83 -19.13 -15.66
C ARG A 43 -2.52 -17.81 -15.34
N THR A 44 -2.34 -16.82 -16.21
CA THR A 44 -3.00 -15.50 -16.15
C THR A 44 -4.48 -15.64 -16.48
N ILE A 45 -5.34 -15.20 -15.56
CA ILE A 45 -6.76 -14.96 -15.77
C ILE A 45 -6.91 -13.76 -16.74
N PRO A 46 -7.91 -13.72 -17.65
CA PRO A 46 -7.99 -12.70 -18.69
C PRO A 46 -8.12 -11.29 -18.09
N ARG A 47 -7.22 -10.39 -18.48
CA ARG A 47 -7.37 -8.94 -18.27
C ARG A 47 -8.38 -8.45 -19.31
N GLU A 48 -9.48 -7.86 -18.87
CA GLU A 48 -10.25 -6.98 -19.73
C GLU A 48 -9.41 -5.73 -20.00
N ASN A 49 -8.97 -5.60 -21.26
CA ASN A 49 -8.12 -4.51 -21.71
C ASN A 49 -8.94 -3.23 -21.81
N ILE A 50 -8.59 -2.22 -21.01
CA ILE A 50 -9.00 -0.84 -21.29
C ILE A 50 -8.21 -0.37 -22.51
N LYS A 51 -8.94 0.00 -23.55
CA LYS A 51 -8.43 0.46 -24.85
C LYS A 51 -7.71 1.81 -24.67
N GLY A 52 -6.40 1.83 -24.96
CA GLY A 52 -5.53 3.01 -24.81
C GLY A 52 -4.02 2.69 -24.76
N PHE A 53 -3.63 1.43 -24.57
CA PHE A 53 -2.23 0.97 -24.64
C PHE A 53 -2.11 -0.13 -25.69
N SER A 54 -1.42 0.13 -26.80
CA SER A 54 -1.24 -0.86 -27.88
C SER A 54 -0.23 -1.95 -27.53
N ASP A 55 -0.63 -3.20 -27.76
CA ASP A 55 0.03 -4.48 -27.42
C ASP A 55 1.38 -4.76 -28.16
N ALA A 56 1.87 -3.82 -28.98
CA ALA A 56 3.07 -4.00 -29.80
C ALA A 56 4.40 -3.73 -29.06
N GLU A 57 4.38 -3.05 -27.91
CA GLU A 57 5.59 -2.65 -27.19
C GLU A 57 6.07 -3.68 -26.14
N ILE A 58 5.25 -4.68 -25.82
CA ILE A 58 5.56 -5.69 -24.79
C ILE A 58 6.66 -6.69 -25.26
N ARG A 59 7.04 -6.68 -26.54
CA ARG A 59 8.01 -7.64 -27.12
C ARG A 59 9.39 -7.10 -27.47
N ARG A 60 9.82 -5.93 -26.94
CA ARG A 60 11.20 -5.42 -27.14
C ARG A 60 12.02 -5.30 -25.85
N CYS A 61 12.05 -6.35 -25.04
CA CYS A 61 13.01 -6.49 -23.94
C CYS A 61 13.98 -7.65 -24.21
N SER A 62 14.86 -7.54 -25.21
CA SER A 62 15.96 -8.51 -25.39
C SER A 62 17.22 -7.99 -26.09
N ALA A 63 17.39 -6.67 -26.30
CA ALA A 63 18.59 -6.21 -27.02
C ALA A 63 19.02 -4.78 -26.67
N LEU A 64 19.47 -4.51 -25.44
CA LEU A 64 20.43 -3.42 -25.15
C LEU A 64 21.27 -3.80 -23.92
N GLY A 65 22.60 -3.66 -24.06
CA GLY A 65 23.61 -4.09 -23.07
C GLY A 65 23.66 -3.25 -21.78
N PRO A 66 24.47 -3.66 -20.78
CA PRO A 66 24.17 -3.40 -19.37
C PRO A 66 24.54 -2.04 -18.79
N THR A 67 25.23 -1.13 -19.50
CA THR A 67 26.07 -0.16 -18.75
C THR A 67 25.59 1.28 -18.71
N LEU A 68 24.55 1.70 -19.45
CA LEU A 68 24.13 3.12 -19.46
C LEU A 68 22.62 3.38 -19.42
N LEU A 69 21.77 2.35 -19.42
CA LEU A 69 20.30 2.54 -19.46
C LEU A 69 19.63 2.68 -18.08
N TRP A 70 20.37 2.53 -16.98
CA TRP A 70 19.82 2.58 -15.62
C TRP A 70 19.76 3.99 -15.01
N LEU A 71 20.44 4.98 -15.60
CA LEU A 71 20.42 6.37 -15.10
C LEU A 71 19.26 7.21 -15.66
N ARG A 72 18.51 6.71 -16.64
CA ARG A 72 17.40 7.44 -17.23
C ARG A 72 16.09 6.95 -16.60
N PRO A 73 15.31 7.83 -15.95
CA PRO A 73 14.03 7.44 -15.38
C PRO A 73 13.15 6.84 -16.49
N PRO A 74 12.40 5.77 -16.19
CA PRO A 74 11.54 5.13 -17.17
C PRO A 74 10.49 6.12 -17.70
N PRO A 75 10.10 6.03 -18.98
CA PRO A 75 9.11 6.94 -19.56
C PRO A 75 7.79 6.90 -18.79
N ALA A 76 6.99 7.96 -18.87
CA ALA A 76 5.73 8.07 -18.12
C ALA A 76 4.74 6.92 -18.40
N SER A 77 4.79 6.33 -19.60
CA SER A 77 4.00 5.16 -20.00
C SER A 77 4.52 3.83 -19.45
N HIS A 78 5.69 3.81 -18.82
CA HIS A 78 6.30 2.60 -18.30
C HIS A 78 5.47 2.02 -17.15
N PRO A 79 5.26 0.69 -17.08
CA PRO A 79 4.42 0.06 -16.05
C PRO A 79 4.81 0.41 -14.61
N LEU A 80 6.11 0.56 -14.33
CA LEU A 80 6.58 1.00 -13.01
C LEU A 80 6.22 2.45 -12.69
N SER A 81 6.24 3.33 -13.69
CA SER A 81 5.84 4.73 -13.54
C SER A 81 4.34 4.82 -13.23
N VAL A 82 3.52 4.07 -13.98
CA VAL A 82 2.07 3.97 -13.76
C VAL A 82 1.74 3.37 -12.39
N PHE A 83 2.47 2.33 -11.96
CA PHE A 83 2.31 1.75 -10.62
C PHE A 83 2.64 2.77 -9.52
N ASN A 84 3.78 3.46 -9.62
CA ASN A 84 4.20 4.45 -8.63
C ASN A 84 3.25 5.66 -8.58
N ALA A 85 2.79 6.14 -9.72
CA ALA A 85 1.78 7.20 -9.82
C ALA A 85 0.47 6.76 -9.15
N SER A 86 -0.03 5.57 -9.49
CA SER A 86 -1.26 5.02 -8.89
C SER A 86 -1.11 4.79 -7.39
N HIS A 87 0.06 4.36 -6.92
CA HIS A 87 0.33 4.12 -5.51
C HIS A 87 0.35 5.43 -4.71
N ARG A 88 1.04 6.46 -5.22
CA ARG A 88 1.05 7.81 -4.63
C ARG A 88 -0.35 8.41 -4.60
N PHE A 89 -1.09 8.30 -5.71
CA PHE A 89 -2.47 8.76 -5.81
C PHE A 89 -3.36 8.10 -4.76
N VAL A 90 -3.37 6.76 -4.65
CA VAL A 90 -4.19 6.05 -3.63
C VAL A 90 -3.76 6.41 -2.20
N LYS A 91 -2.46 6.64 -1.96
CA LYS A 91 -1.97 7.08 -0.66
C LYS A 91 -2.52 8.47 -0.31
N SER A 92 -2.48 9.40 -1.26
CA SER A 92 -2.97 10.77 -1.13
C SER A 92 -4.50 10.85 -1.03
N TYR A 93 -5.22 10.06 -1.83
CA TYR A 93 -6.68 9.98 -1.85
C TYR A 93 -7.28 9.76 -0.45
N LYS A 94 -6.64 8.93 0.39
CA LYS A 94 -7.09 8.65 1.78
C LYS A 94 -6.89 9.81 2.75
N LYS A 95 -6.19 10.87 2.36
CA LYS A 95 -5.89 12.01 3.22
C LYS A 95 -7.01 13.07 3.23
N PHE A 96 -7.99 12.96 2.35
CA PHE A 96 -9.02 13.97 2.14
C PHE A 96 -10.43 13.42 2.40
N GLY A 97 -11.29 14.25 2.98
CA GLY A 97 -12.74 14.02 2.99
C GLY A 97 -13.33 14.44 1.64
N GLU A 98 -14.22 13.61 1.11
CA GLU A 98 -14.79 13.75 -0.24
C GLU A 98 -13.71 13.98 -1.32
N PRO A 99 -12.81 13.00 -1.51
CA PRO A 99 -11.63 13.14 -2.36
C PRO A 99 -11.93 13.43 -3.84
N LEU A 100 -13.15 13.12 -4.33
CA LEU A 100 -13.59 13.45 -5.69
C LEU A 100 -13.69 14.96 -5.94
N GLU A 101 -13.93 15.76 -4.90
CA GLU A 101 -13.95 17.23 -5.00
C GLU A 101 -12.57 17.85 -4.76
N ARG A 102 -11.57 17.03 -4.40
CA ARG A 102 -10.24 17.48 -3.96
C ARG A 102 -9.11 16.99 -4.87
N LEU A 103 -9.40 16.75 -6.15
CA LEU A 103 -8.44 16.19 -7.11
C LEU A 103 -7.18 17.06 -7.27
N ASP A 104 -7.30 18.38 -7.27
CA ASP A 104 -6.13 19.27 -7.38
C ASP A 104 -5.20 19.19 -6.16
N ALA A 105 -5.77 19.05 -4.96
CA ALA A 105 -5.00 18.87 -3.74
C ALA A 105 -4.33 17.50 -3.71
N ILE A 106 -5.05 16.45 -4.13
CA ILE A 106 -4.51 15.09 -4.27
C ILE A 106 -3.40 15.05 -5.31
N ALA A 107 -3.56 15.75 -6.44
CA ALA A 107 -2.56 15.81 -7.50
C ALA A 107 -1.28 16.50 -7.02
N ARG A 108 -1.39 17.59 -6.25
CA ARG A 108 -0.23 18.25 -5.63
C ARG A 108 0.50 17.31 -4.66
N ASP A 109 -0.22 16.69 -3.73
CA ASP A 109 0.39 15.79 -2.73
C ASP A 109 0.95 14.49 -3.33
N ALA A 110 0.36 13.99 -4.41
CA ALA A 110 0.85 12.81 -5.12
C ALA A 110 1.94 13.11 -6.16
N GLU A 111 2.31 14.38 -6.34
CA GLU A 111 3.23 14.88 -7.38
C GLU A 111 2.77 14.47 -8.80
N LEU A 112 1.49 14.70 -9.10
CA LEU A 112 0.81 14.38 -10.36
C LEU A 112 0.17 15.60 -11.03
N VAL A 113 0.62 16.81 -10.67
CA VAL A 113 0.11 18.08 -11.23
C VAL A 113 0.24 18.19 -12.75
N GLU A 114 1.15 17.43 -13.35
CA GLU A 114 1.36 17.39 -14.81
C GLU A 114 0.32 16.52 -15.55
N LYS A 115 -0.61 15.86 -14.84
CA LYS A 115 -1.63 15.00 -15.43
C LYS A 115 -2.91 15.79 -15.70
N SER A 116 -3.67 15.35 -16.71
CA SER A 116 -4.96 15.99 -17.01
C SER A 116 -5.96 15.75 -15.89
N GLU A 117 -6.81 16.74 -15.62
CA GLU A 117 -7.89 16.64 -14.63
C GLU A 117 -8.81 15.45 -14.92
N HIS A 118 -9.10 15.22 -16.21
CA HIS A 118 -9.90 14.09 -16.66
C HIS A 118 -9.26 12.73 -16.31
N ASP A 119 -7.94 12.59 -16.44
CA ASP A 119 -7.25 11.33 -16.07
C ASP A 119 -7.24 11.13 -14.55
N LEU A 120 -7.02 12.20 -13.79
CA LEU A 120 -7.10 12.17 -12.32
C LEU A 120 -8.50 11.78 -11.84
N LYS A 121 -9.54 12.36 -12.46
CA LYS A 121 -10.94 12.04 -12.18
C LYS A 121 -11.26 10.57 -12.48
N ARG A 122 -10.85 10.06 -13.64
CA ARG A 122 -11.02 8.63 -13.98
C ARG A 122 -10.33 7.72 -12.97
N LEU A 123 -9.13 8.08 -12.52
CA LEU A 123 -8.41 7.30 -11.51
C LEU A 123 -9.14 7.34 -10.16
N ALA A 124 -9.64 8.51 -9.75
CA ALA A 124 -10.43 8.69 -8.54
C ALA A 124 -11.72 7.86 -8.56
N GLU A 125 -12.48 7.93 -9.65
CA GLU A 125 -13.68 7.13 -9.86
C GLU A 125 -13.38 5.63 -9.85
N THR A 126 -12.24 5.22 -10.42
CA THR A 126 -11.79 3.82 -10.37
C THR A 126 -11.50 3.37 -8.93
N VAL A 127 -10.89 4.22 -8.11
CA VAL A 127 -10.67 3.96 -6.68
C VAL A 127 -12.01 3.84 -5.95
N HIS A 128 -12.90 4.82 -6.13
CA HIS A 128 -14.20 4.87 -5.47
C HIS A 128 -15.08 3.66 -5.84
N ASN A 129 -15.30 3.44 -7.14
CA ASN A 129 -16.09 2.32 -7.66
C ASN A 129 -15.50 0.97 -7.26
N GLY A 130 -14.16 0.86 -7.26
CA GLY A 130 -13.46 -0.32 -6.78
C GLY A 130 -13.74 -0.60 -5.30
N CYS A 131 -13.74 0.43 -4.45
CA CYS A 131 -14.09 0.29 -3.03
C CYS A 131 -15.54 -0.14 -2.83
N VAL A 132 -16.49 0.55 -3.49
CA VAL A 132 -17.93 0.25 -3.43
C VAL A 132 -18.20 -1.19 -3.88
N ARG A 133 -17.65 -1.59 -5.03
CA ARG A 133 -17.81 -2.94 -5.58
C ARG A 133 -17.26 -4.00 -4.63
N THR A 134 -16.04 -3.81 -4.13
CA THR A 134 -15.38 -4.81 -3.27
C THR A 134 -16.13 -4.98 -1.94
N LEU A 135 -16.67 -3.89 -1.37
CA LEU A 135 -17.48 -3.94 -0.15
C LEU A 135 -18.87 -4.53 -0.39
N ARG A 136 -19.47 -4.33 -1.57
CA ARG A 136 -20.74 -4.96 -1.95
C ARG A 136 -20.61 -6.46 -2.18
N GLU A 137 -19.51 -6.91 -2.80
CA GLU A 137 -19.20 -8.33 -3.02
C GLU A 137 -18.74 -9.04 -1.73
N ASN A 138 -18.25 -8.27 -0.74
CA ASN A 138 -17.85 -8.75 0.58
C ASN A 138 -18.54 -7.93 1.69
N PRO A 139 -19.89 -8.01 1.81
CA PRO A 139 -20.61 -7.30 2.85
C PRO A 139 -20.28 -7.99 4.17
N CYS A 140 -19.30 -7.46 4.91
CA CYS A 140 -18.90 -8.06 6.18
C CYS A 140 -19.99 -7.81 7.23
N GLY A 141 -20.86 -8.79 7.45
CA GLY A 141 -21.46 -9.04 8.76
C GLY A 141 -20.40 -9.60 9.74
N PRO A 142 -20.65 -9.57 11.06
CA PRO A 142 -19.75 -10.17 12.04
C PRO A 142 -19.76 -11.70 11.90
N GLU A 143 -18.58 -12.29 11.78
CA GLU A 143 -18.20 -13.69 11.97
C GLU A 143 -19.20 -14.80 11.56
N LYS A 144 -18.96 -15.42 10.39
CA LYS A 144 -18.96 -16.89 10.27
C LYS A 144 -17.88 -17.32 9.27
N ALA A 145 -16.72 -17.68 9.79
CA ALA A 145 -15.81 -18.61 9.11
C ALA A 145 -15.22 -19.54 10.17
N SER A 146 -15.79 -20.74 10.21
CA SER A 146 -15.11 -22.03 10.34
C SER A 146 -13.61 -21.97 10.64
N GLY A 147 -13.24 -22.65 11.72
CA GLY A 147 -11.89 -22.74 12.27
C GLY A 147 -10.76 -22.82 11.24
N GLY A 148 -9.80 -21.92 11.39
CA GLY A 148 -8.54 -21.93 10.66
C GLY A 148 -7.70 -20.72 11.05
N LYS A 149 -6.69 -20.95 11.89
CA LYS A 149 -5.58 -20.07 12.31
C LYS A 149 -5.80 -18.56 12.14
N ARG A 150 -5.95 -17.88 13.29
CA ARG A 150 -5.95 -16.42 13.49
C ARG A 150 -4.69 -15.75 12.91
N GLY A 151 -4.65 -15.57 11.60
CA GLY A 151 -3.89 -14.51 10.94
C GLY A 151 -4.77 -13.27 10.90
N LYS A 152 -4.21 -12.09 11.18
CA LYS A 152 -4.87 -10.78 11.07
C LYS A 152 -5.54 -10.69 9.69
N VAL A 153 -6.85 -10.93 9.62
CA VAL A 153 -7.59 -11.02 8.36
C VAL A 153 -7.49 -9.66 7.69
N LYS A 154 -6.63 -9.56 6.67
CA LYS A 154 -6.53 -8.37 5.83
C LYS A 154 -7.90 -8.19 5.19
N GLY A 155 -8.51 -7.02 5.39
CA GLY A 155 -9.84 -6.71 4.86
C GLY A 155 -9.93 -6.84 3.34
N PRO A 156 -11.14 -6.71 2.76
CA PRO A 156 -11.36 -6.88 1.32
C PRO A 156 -10.45 -5.95 0.51
N THR A 157 -9.66 -6.54 -0.41
CA THR A 157 -8.72 -5.80 -1.26
C THR A 157 -8.97 -6.04 -2.74
N PHE A 158 -8.74 -5.02 -3.57
CA PHE A 158 -8.72 -5.12 -5.03
C PHE A 158 -7.44 -4.50 -5.58
N ARG A 159 -7.25 -4.53 -6.91
CA ARG A 159 -6.04 -4.00 -7.57
C ARG A 159 -6.36 -2.92 -8.58
N ILE A 160 -5.59 -1.83 -8.56
CA ILE A 160 -5.62 -0.73 -9.54
C ILE A 160 -4.20 -0.58 -10.08
N SER A 161 -3.99 -0.78 -11.38
CA SER A 161 -2.66 -0.63 -12.01
C SER A 161 -1.53 -1.41 -11.30
N GLY A 162 -1.87 -2.54 -10.68
CA GLY A 162 -0.94 -3.37 -9.88
C GLY A 162 -0.88 -3.01 -8.38
N VAL A 163 -1.39 -1.85 -7.96
CA VAL A 163 -1.47 -1.41 -6.57
C VAL A 163 -2.59 -2.15 -5.85
N GLN A 164 -2.30 -2.77 -4.70
CA GLN A 164 -3.32 -3.40 -3.86
C GLN A 164 -3.98 -2.34 -2.97
N VAL A 165 -5.29 -2.18 -3.10
CA VAL A 165 -6.09 -1.21 -2.34
C VAL A 165 -6.98 -1.96 -1.36
N ASN A 166 -6.97 -1.57 -0.09
CA ASN A 166 -7.87 -2.09 0.94
C ASN A 166 -9.12 -1.23 0.99
N ALA A 167 -10.24 -1.76 0.47
CA ALA A 167 -11.49 -1.02 0.33
C ALA A 167 -12.03 -0.53 1.67
N LYS A 168 -11.98 -1.38 2.70
CA LYS A 168 -12.46 -1.02 4.05
C LYS A 168 -11.67 0.14 4.66
N LEU A 169 -10.35 0.15 4.44
CA LEU A 169 -9.49 1.22 4.96
C LEU A 169 -9.74 2.55 4.26
N VAL A 170 -9.90 2.54 2.93
CA VAL A 170 -10.18 3.77 2.15
C VAL A 170 -11.48 4.41 2.61
N ILE A 171 -12.57 3.62 2.69
CA ILE A 171 -13.88 4.13 3.11
C ILE A 171 -13.88 4.58 4.58
N SER A 172 -13.14 3.91 5.47
CA SER A 172 -13.00 4.36 6.87
C SER A 172 -12.42 5.76 6.94
N HIS A 173 -11.32 6.03 6.22
CA HIS A 173 -10.70 7.36 6.20
C HIS A 173 -11.61 8.41 5.57
N GLU A 174 -12.32 8.07 4.48
CA GLU A 174 -13.28 8.97 3.85
C GLU A 174 -14.40 9.38 4.82
N GLN A 175 -14.95 8.43 5.57
CA GLN A 175 -15.98 8.68 6.59
C GLN A 175 -15.45 9.47 7.79
N GLU A 176 -14.23 9.19 8.24
CA GLU A 176 -13.59 9.90 9.35
C GLU A 176 -13.35 11.38 9.01
N LEU A 177 -13.00 11.70 7.76
CA LEU A 177 -12.72 13.06 7.30
C LEU A 177 -13.95 13.80 6.77
N ALA A 178 -15.08 13.12 6.53
CA ALA A 178 -16.30 13.76 6.05
C ALA A 178 -16.80 14.93 6.94
N PRO A 179 -16.76 14.88 8.28
CA PRO A 179 -17.13 16.01 9.13
C PRO A 179 -16.25 17.23 8.92
N LEU A 180 -14.96 17.02 8.63
CA LEU A 180 -14.03 18.11 8.32
C LEU A 180 -14.41 18.76 7.00
N HIS A 181 -14.64 17.96 5.96
CA HIS A 181 -15.05 18.47 4.64
C HIS A 181 -16.33 19.32 4.73
N LYS A 182 -17.32 18.90 5.53
CA LYS A 182 -18.56 19.65 5.74
C LYS A 182 -18.43 20.92 6.58
N ALA A 183 -17.44 20.97 7.47
CA ALA A 183 -17.28 22.08 8.42
C ALA A 183 -16.44 23.23 7.84
N ILE A 184 -15.44 22.91 7.02
CA ILE A 184 -14.52 23.89 6.44
C ILE A 184 -15.15 24.49 5.17
N PRO A 185 -15.22 25.84 5.04
CA PRO A 185 -15.71 26.48 3.83
C PRO A 185 -14.91 26.06 2.59
N ALA A 186 -15.56 25.94 1.44
CA ALA A 186 -14.84 25.71 0.17
C ALA A 186 -14.10 26.98 -0.30
N ASP A 187 -14.64 28.16 0.03
CA ASP A 187 -14.07 29.43 -0.38
C ASP A 187 -12.75 29.73 0.35
N PRO A 188 -11.65 30.08 -0.36
CA PRO A 188 -10.36 30.40 0.25
C PRO A 188 -10.39 31.56 1.26
N GLU A 189 -11.20 32.59 1.03
CA GLU A 189 -11.23 33.78 1.89
C GLU A 189 -12.00 33.50 3.18
N ASP A 190 -13.08 32.73 3.11
CA ASP A 190 -13.78 32.25 4.31
C ASP A 190 -12.94 31.24 5.10
N ARG A 191 -12.09 30.45 4.44
CA ARG A 191 -11.17 29.53 5.12
C ARG A 191 -10.15 30.24 5.99
N LYS A 192 -9.59 31.37 5.54
CA LYS A 192 -8.64 32.17 6.34
C LYS A 192 -9.26 32.71 7.63
N ARG A 193 -10.58 32.89 7.66
CA ARG A 193 -11.34 33.36 8.83
C ARG A 193 -11.98 32.22 9.61
N TYR A 194 -11.77 30.97 9.20
CA TYR A 194 -12.40 29.83 9.85
C TYR A 194 -11.91 29.70 11.29
N VAL A 195 -12.86 29.64 12.22
CA VAL A 195 -12.60 29.35 13.62
C VAL A 195 -13.50 28.20 14.04
N ILE A 196 -12.91 27.19 14.69
CA ILE A 196 -13.66 26.03 15.18
C ILE A 196 -14.82 26.50 16.08
N PRO A 197 -16.08 26.07 15.83
CA PRO A 197 -17.24 26.64 16.54
C PRO A 197 -17.38 26.11 17.98
N CYS A 198 -16.65 25.06 18.34
CA CYS A 198 -16.75 24.38 19.62
C CYS A 198 -15.52 24.62 20.51
N HIS A 199 -15.73 24.56 21.82
CA HIS A 199 -14.64 24.60 22.80
C HIS A 199 -13.89 23.27 22.80
N SER A 200 -12.57 23.34 22.59
CA SER A 200 -11.64 22.21 22.65
C SER A 200 -10.93 22.17 24.01
N LYS A 201 -10.62 20.95 24.49
CA LYS A 201 -9.79 20.78 25.68
C LYS A 201 -8.36 21.30 25.44
N ALA A 202 -7.62 21.63 26.49
CA ALA A 202 -6.21 21.98 26.38
C ALA A 202 -5.40 20.89 25.66
N ALA A 203 -4.49 21.29 24.78
CA ALA A 203 -3.68 20.35 24.00
C ALA A 203 -2.56 19.69 24.81
N HIS A 204 -2.17 20.28 25.94
CA HIS A 204 -1.05 19.82 26.79
C HIS A 204 0.26 19.66 25.99
N PHE A 205 0.53 20.60 25.09
CA PHE A 205 1.82 20.74 24.42
C PHE A 205 2.76 21.57 25.27
N ASP A 206 4.05 21.59 24.90
CA ASP A 206 5.07 22.36 25.61
C ASP A 206 5.09 23.84 25.14
N ILE A 207 4.04 24.26 24.42
CA ILE A 207 3.86 25.58 23.82
C ILE A 207 2.43 26.08 24.03
N ASP A 208 2.23 27.39 23.87
CA ASP A 208 0.90 27.98 23.82
C ASP A 208 0.14 27.50 22.59
N TRP A 209 -0.94 26.76 22.84
CA TRP A 209 -1.80 26.18 21.81
C TRP A 209 -3.26 26.58 22.08
N GLY A 210 -3.75 27.49 21.24
CA GLY A 210 -5.06 28.09 21.35
C GLY A 210 -6.11 27.51 20.40
N LYS A 211 -7.26 28.18 20.37
CA LYS A 211 -8.38 27.85 19.49
C LYS A 211 -8.06 28.18 18.04
N GLU A 212 -7.27 29.22 17.82
CA GLU A 212 -6.78 29.69 16.54
C GLU A 212 -5.85 28.62 15.94
N ASP A 213 -4.95 28.06 16.74
CA ASP A 213 -4.05 26.97 16.31
C ASP A 213 -4.80 25.69 15.94
N ASP A 214 -5.84 25.32 16.71
CA ASP A 214 -6.74 24.22 16.35
C ASP A 214 -7.44 24.47 15.00
N SER A 215 -7.84 25.73 14.76
CA SER A 215 -8.55 26.11 13.54
C SER A 215 -7.61 26.05 12.34
N SER A 216 -6.40 26.64 12.45
CA SER A 216 -5.35 26.55 11.43
C SER A 216 -4.93 25.11 11.16
N LEU A 217 -4.85 24.24 12.18
CA LEU A 217 -4.52 22.83 11.99
C LEU A 217 -5.60 22.11 11.17
N LEU A 218 -6.88 22.39 11.43
CA LEU A 218 -7.99 21.81 10.68
C LEU A 218 -8.03 22.32 9.24
N VAL A 219 -7.78 23.61 9.02
CA VAL A 219 -7.64 24.19 7.68
C VAL A 219 -6.48 23.53 6.94
N GLY A 220 -5.31 23.40 7.56
CA GLY A 220 -4.16 22.71 6.97
C GLY A 220 -4.44 21.25 6.61
N ILE A 221 -5.14 20.50 7.46
CA ILE A 221 -5.57 19.12 7.15
C ILE A 221 -6.53 19.12 5.96
N TYR A 222 -7.45 20.08 5.90
CA TYR A 222 -8.36 20.23 4.77
C TYR A 222 -7.60 20.54 3.49
N GLU A 223 -6.61 21.45 3.49
CA GLU A 223 -5.88 21.90 2.29
C GLU A 223 -4.84 20.91 1.77
N TYR A 224 -3.98 20.40 2.66
CA TYR A 224 -2.83 19.57 2.34
C TYR A 224 -3.04 18.08 2.59
N GLY A 225 -4.13 17.73 3.28
CA GLY A 225 -4.50 16.38 3.61
C GLY A 225 -4.02 15.94 5.00
N TYR A 226 -4.75 15.00 5.58
CA TYR A 226 -4.44 14.40 6.86
C TYR A 226 -3.06 13.73 6.87
N GLY A 227 -2.25 14.05 7.88
CA GLY A 227 -0.90 13.51 8.03
C GLY A 227 0.18 14.26 7.24
N SER A 228 -0.19 15.25 6.42
CA SER A 228 0.76 16.10 5.68
C SER A 228 1.32 17.23 6.56
N TRP A 229 1.79 16.89 7.77
CA TRP A 229 2.22 17.85 8.80
C TRP A 229 3.33 18.79 8.32
N GLU A 230 4.26 18.29 7.50
CA GLU A 230 5.35 19.09 6.96
C GLU A 230 4.83 20.17 6.00
N MET A 231 3.89 19.82 5.12
CA MET A 231 3.26 20.78 4.22
C MET A 231 2.48 21.84 4.99
N ILE A 232 1.78 21.44 6.05
CA ILE A 232 1.05 22.35 6.94
C ILE A 232 2.02 23.30 7.68
N LYS A 233 3.18 22.80 8.11
CA LYS A 233 4.23 23.62 8.74
C LYS A 233 4.82 24.64 7.76
N MET A 234 5.01 24.25 6.50
CA MET A 234 5.59 25.10 5.45
C MET A 234 4.65 26.22 4.98
N ASP A 235 3.36 26.18 5.33
CA ASP A 235 2.40 27.21 4.97
C ASP A 235 2.50 28.43 5.92
N PRO A 236 2.92 29.61 5.41
CA PRO A 236 3.00 30.82 6.23
C PRO A 236 1.62 31.35 6.65
N ASP A 237 0.56 31.06 5.89
CA ASP A 237 -0.78 31.62 6.11
C ASP A 237 -1.50 30.95 7.29
N LEU A 238 -1.04 29.77 7.72
CA LEU A 238 -1.60 29.04 8.86
C LEU A 238 -1.02 29.48 10.21
N ASN A 239 0.07 30.27 10.21
CA ASN A 239 0.80 30.69 11.42
C ASN A 239 1.28 29.52 12.30
N LEU A 240 1.51 28.34 11.72
CA LEU A 240 1.92 27.13 12.42
C LEU A 240 3.40 26.79 12.26
N THR A 241 4.14 27.51 11.40
CA THR A 241 5.54 27.23 11.03
C THR A 241 6.48 27.12 12.21
N HIS A 242 6.34 27.99 13.21
CA HIS A 242 7.19 28.00 14.41
C HIS A 242 6.64 27.15 15.56
N LYS A 243 5.49 26.50 15.37
CA LYS A 243 4.80 25.70 16.39
C LYS A 243 4.86 24.20 16.10
N LEU A 244 4.75 23.80 14.83
CA LEU A 244 4.70 22.39 14.43
C LEU A 244 6.09 21.79 14.26
N LEU A 245 6.24 20.52 14.66
CA LEU A 245 7.43 19.70 14.44
C LEU A 245 8.72 20.44 14.81
N PRO A 246 8.93 20.76 16.11
CA PRO A 246 10.20 21.31 16.56
C PRO A 246 11.37 20.38 16.19
N ASP A 247 12.55 20.96 15.92
CA ASP A 247 13.76 20.20 15.59
C ASP A 247 14.20 19.30 16.75
N ASP A 248 13.90 19.72 17.97
CA ASP A 248 14.09 18.92 19.18
C ASP A 248 13.00 17.84 19.28
N PRO A 249 13.35 16.54 19.22
CA PRO A 249 12.38 15.45 19.21
C PRO A 249 11.61 15.32 20.53
N ASP A 250 12.13 15.86 21.63
CA ASP A 250 11.47 15.82 22.94
C ASP A 250 10.43 16.94 23.11
N LYS A 251 10.47 17.96 22.24
CA LYS A 251 9.51 19.07 22.26
C LYS A 251 8.25 18.73 21.44
N LYS A 252 7.10 19.07 22.03
CA LYS A 252 5.78 18.90 21.41
C LYS A 252 5.30 20.20 20.75
N PRO A 253 4.49 20.11 19.69
CA PRO A 253 3.90 18.90 19.11
C PRO A 253 4.71 18.23 17.97
N GLN A 254 4.97 16.93 18.13
CA GLN A 254 5.43 16.05 17.05
C GLN A 254 4.24 15.41 16.30
N ALA A 255 4.52 14.71 15.19
CA ALA A 255 3.50 14.10 14.33
C ALA A 255 2.44 13.25 15.08
N LYS A 256 2.84 12.53 16.14
CA LYS A 256 1.93 11.70 16.94
C LYS A 256 0.93 12.53 17.76
N GLN A 257 1.40 13.64 18.34
CA GLN A 257 0.57 14.58 19.09
C GLN A 257 -0.39 15.30 18.16
N LEU A 258 0.09 15.71 16.97
CA LEU A 258 -0.75 16.33 15.93
C LEU A 258 -1.85 15.38 15.45
N GLN A 259 -1.51 14.12 15.19
CA GLN A 259 -2.49 13.09 14.86
C GLN A 259 -3.54 12.95 15.97
N THR A 260 -3.11 12.82 17.23
CA THR A 260 -4.02 12.69 18.38
C THR A 260 -4.94 13.91 18.50
N ARG A 261 -4.40 15.12 18.26
CA ARG A 261 -5.15 16.37 18.31
C ARG A 261 -6.15 16.46 17.15
N ALA A 262 -5.72 16.17 15.94
CA ALA A 262 -6.57 16.15 14.74
C ALA A 262 -7.75 15.20 14.91
N ASP A 263 -7.51 13.96 15.34
CA ASP A 263 -8.56 12.96 15.57
C ASP A 263 -9.60 13.43 16.60
N TYR A 264 -9.12 14.10 17.66
CA TYR A 264 -9.99 14.68 18.69
C TYR A 264 -10.85 15.81 18.13
N LEU A 265 -10.25 16.76 17.39
CA LEU A 265 -10.94 17.91 16.81
C LEU A 265 -11.97 17.48 15.76
N ILE A 266 -11.64 16.54 14.89
CA ILE A 266 -12.56 16.02 13.86
C ILE A 266 -13.75 15.31 14.52
N LYS A 267 -13.52 14.52 15.58
CA LYS A 267 -14.61 13.93 16.38
C LYS A 267 -15.47 15.00 17.06
N LEU A 268 -14.88 16.09 17.51
CA LEU A 268 -15.59 17.20 18.12
C LEU A 268 -16.47 17.93 17.08
N LEU A 269 -15.96 18.15 15.87
CA LEU A 269 -16.72 18.69 14.73
C LEU A 269 -17.90 17.80 14.36
N SER A 270 -17.68 16.49 14.27
CA SER A 270 -18.74 15.52 14.00
C SER A 270 -19.91 15.64 15.00
N LYS A 271 -19.60 15.72 16.30
CA LYS A 271 -20.61 15.93 17.35
C LYS A 271 -21.32 17.28 17.23
N HIS A 272 -20.59 18.33 16.90
CA HIS A 272 -21.16 19.67 16.71
C HIS A 272 -22.13 19.72 15.52
N LEU A 273 -21.75 19.14 14.38
CA LEU A 273 -22.60 19.05 13.19
C LEU A 273 -23.87 18.23 13.47
N ALA A 274 -23.74 17.07 14.11
CA ALA A 274 -24.90 16.24 14.48
C ALA A 274 -25.88 16.99 15.39
N ARG A 275 -25.38 17.78 16.35
CA ARG A 275 -26.22 18.64 17.19
C ARG A 275 -26.90 19.72 16.36
N LYS A 276 -26.18 20.41 15.47
CA LYS A 276 -26.72 21.46 14.60
C LYS A 276 -27.85 20.92 13.71
N GLU A 277 -27.69 19.72 13.16
CA GLU A 277 -28.72 19.05 12.36
C GLU A 277 -29.97 18.71 13.19
N ALA A 278 -29.79 18.18 14.40
CA ALA A 278 -30.91 17.89 15.31
C ALA A 278 -31.72 19.14 15.70
N HIS A 279 -31.04 20.27 15.95
CA HIS A 279 -31.71 21.53 16.27
C HIS A 279 -32.46 22.10 15.05
N LYS A 280 -31.93 21.94 13.84
CA LYS A 280 -32.60 22.38 12.60
C LYS A 280 -33.89 21.58 12.36
N GLN A 281 -33.88 20.27 12.63
CA GLN A 281 -35.06 19.41 12.49
C GLN A 281 -36.13 19.74 13.55
N ALA A 282 -35.72 20.06 14.78
CA ALA A 282 -36.64 20.44 15.85
C ALA A 282 -37.29 21.83 15.66
N GLY A 283 -36.61 22.76 14.98
CA GLY A 283 -37.14 24.11 14.69
C GLY A 283 -37.98 24.22 13.42
N THR A 284 -38.20 23.12 12.69
CA THR A 284 -39.03 23.08 11.45
C THR A 284 -40.38 22.39 11.70
N VAL A 285 -40.76 22.14 12.96
CA VAL A 285 -42.05 21.56 13.37
C VAL A 285 -42.91 22.62 14.02
#